data_AF-A0A1C4JQ02-F1
#
_entry.id   AF-A0A1C4JQ02-F1
#
_cell.length_a   1.000
_cell.length_b   1.000
_cell.length_c   1.000
_cell.angle_alpha   90.00
_cell.angle_beta   90.00
_cell.angle_gamma   90.00
#
_symmetry.space_group_name_H-M   'P 1'
#
loop_
_entity.id
_entity.type
_entity.pdbx_description
1 polymer ?
#
loop_
_entity_poly.entity_id
_entity_poly.type
_entity_poly.pdbx_seq_one_letter_code
_entity_poly.pdbx_strand_id
1 'polypeptide(L)' 'MFTEQGPTVRELAVQALSSIEHGYDLLAPKFDLTPYRTPDRVLDAVTDEVRRLGPFGTGLDVCCGTGAGVGGTPAAVP' A
#
# COMPACT_ATOMS: atom_id res chain seq x y z
N MET A 1 -6.05 -11.06 -6.95
CA MET A 1 -6.70 -11.37 -8.25
C MET A 1 -7.62 -10.23 -8.62
N PHE A 2 -8.01 -10.08 -9.89
CA PHE A 2 -9.09 -9.16 -10.25
C PHE A 2 -10.41 -9.71 -9.71
N THR A 3 -11.20 -8.84 -9.10
CA THR A 3 -12.50 -9.18 -8.51
C THR A 3 -13.55 -8.25 -9.10
N GLU A 4 -14.82 -8.64 -9.05
CA GLU A 4 -15.93 -7.77 -9.46
C GLU A 4 -16.04 -6.50 -8.61
N GLN A 5 -15.43 -6.51 -7.42
CA GLN A 5 -15.38 -5.38 -6.49
C GLN A 5 -14.22 -4.41 -6.78
N GLY A 6 -13.32 -4.73 -7.72
CA GLY A 6 -12.21 -3.88 -8.13
C GLY A 6 -12.63 -2.67 -8.98
N PRO A 7 -11.69 -1.77 -9.31
CA PRO A 7 -11.96 -0.63 -10.19
C PRO A 7 -12.23 -1.10 -11.63
N THR A 8 -13.21 -0.48 -12.26
CA THR A 8 -13.53 -0.68 -13.68
C THR A 8 -12.44 -0.08 -14.57
N VAL A 9 -12.38 -0.50 -15.84
CA VAL A 9 -11.45 0.07 -16.83
C VAL A 9 -11.60 1.59 -16.97
N ARG A 10 -12.84 2.09 -16.92
CA ARG A 10 -13.12 3.53 -16.98
C ARG A 10 -12.58 4.25 -15.75
N GLU A 11 -12.76 3.69 -14.57
CA GLU A 11 -12.23 4.24 -13.32
C GLU A 11 -10.69 4.29 -13.34
N LEU A 12 -10.04 3.22 -13.78
CA LEU A 12 -8.58 3.19 -13.96
C LEU A 12 -8.10 4.26 -14.95
N ALA A 13 -8.81 4.45 -16.07
CA ALA A 13 -8.47 5.49 -17.04
C ALA A 13 -8.63 6.92 -16.47
N VAL A 14 -9.69 7.16 -15.68
CA VAL A 14 -9.87 8.45 -14.98
C VAL A 14 -8.73 8.69 -14.00
N GLN A 15 -8.36 7.69 -13.19
CA GLN A 15 -7.27 7.81 -12.22
C GLN A 15 -5.92 8.04 -12.91
N ALA A 16 -5.63 7.33 -14.00
CA ALA A 16 -4.40 7.48 -14.77
C ALA A 16 -4.23 8.88 -15.40
N LEU A 17 -5.33 9.60 -15.60
CA LEU A 17 -5.36 10.94 -16.17
C LEU A 17 -5.64 12.04 -15.12
N SER A 18 -5.77 11.67 -13.85
CA SER A 18 -6.04 12.60 -12.76
C SER A 18 -4.76 13.19 -12.17
N SER A 19 -4.87 14.36 -11.54
CA SER A 19 -3.82 14.88 -10.67
C SER A 19 -3.51 13.89 -9.55
N ILE A 20 -2.25 13.86 -9.14
CA ILE A 20 -1.84 13.13 -7.94
C ILE A 20 -2.46 13.74 -6.67
N GLU A 21 -2.82 15.02 -6.71
CA GLU A 21 -3.59 15.67 -5.65
C GLU A 21 -5.06 15.24 -5.76
N HIS A 22 -5.56 14.54 -4.74
CA HIS A 22 -6.94 14.01 -4.62
C HIS A 22 -7.37 12.95 -5.65
N GLY A 23 -6.72 12.83 -6.81
CA GLY A 23 -7.13 11.90 -7.87
C GLY A 23 -6.90 10.43 -7.53
N TYR A 24 -5.86 10.12 -6.74
CA TYR A 24 -5.61 8.76 -6.28
C TYR A 24 -6.56 8.32 -5.15
N ASP A 25 -7.02 9.26 -4.33
CA ASP A 25 -7.92 8.97 -3.20
C ASP A 25 -9.28 8.43 -3.65
N LEU A 26 -9.73 8.82 -4.86
CA LEU A 26 -11.02 8.43 -5.42
C LEU A 26 -11.21 6.91 -5.55
N LEU A 27 -10.13 6.16 -5.75
CA LEU A 27 -10.19 4.70 -5.95
C LEU A 27 -9.42 3.91 -4.89
N ALA A 28 -8.74 4.57 -3.95
CA ALA A 28 -7.92 3.89 -2.94
C ALA A 28 -8.63 2.71 -2.24
N PRO A 29 -9.91 2.82 -1.79
CA PRO A 29 -10.59 1.68 -1.15
C PRO A 29 -10.80 0.46 -2.05
N LYS A 30 -10.91 0.65 -3.37
CA LYS A 30 -11.06 -0.45 -4.33
C LYS A 30 -9.73 -1.14 -4.62
N PHE A 31 -8.61 -0.42 -4.47
CA PHE A 31 -7.27 -0.96 -4.74
C PHE A 31 -6.85 -2.04 -3.76
N ASP A 32 -7.39 -2.04 -2.53
CA ASP A 32 -7.15 -3.12 -1.57
C ASP A 32 -7.67 -4.47 -2.05
N LEU A 33 -8.63 -4.49 -2.98
CA LEU A 33 -9.20 -5.69 -3.57
C LEU A 33 -8.56 -6.06 -4.91
N THR A 34 -7.46 -5.39 -5.29
CA THR A 34 -6.75 -5.61 -6.56
C THR A 34 -5.45 -6.37 -6.38
N PRO A 35 -4.90 -6.97 -7.45
CA PRO A 35 -3.53 -7.48 -7.46
C PRO A 35 -2.45 -6.40 -7.33
N TYR A 36 -2.80 -5.11 -7.39
CA TYR A 36 -1.85 -4.01 -7.37
C TYR A 36 -1.42 -3.61 -5.95
N ARG A 37 -2.22 -3.96 -4.93
CA ARG A 37 -1.79 -3.83 -3.52
C ARG A 37 -0.54 -4.69 -3.32
N THR A 38 0.49 -4.12 -2.69
CA THR A 38 1.71 -4.86 -2.32
C THR A 38 1.34 -6.13 -1.57
N PRO A 39 1.74 -7.33 -2.04
CA PRO A 39 1.37 -8.58 -1.39
C PRO A 39 2.00 -8.73 0.00
N ASP A 40 1.27 -9.32 0.95
CA ASP A 40 1.74 -9.48 2.33
C ASP A 40 3.08 -10.24 2.39
N ARG A 41 3.27 -11.29 1.58
CA ARG A 41 4.56 -12.01 1.48
C ARG A 41 5.75 -11.13 1.12
N VAL A 42 5.54 -10.05 0.38
CA VAL A 42 6.59 -9.10 0.01
C VAL A 42 6.84 -8.15 1.18
N LEU A 43 5.77 -7.68 1.82
CA LEU A 43 5.86 -6.85 3.03
C LEU A 43 6.59 -7.58 4.15
N ASP A 44 6.21 -8.84 4.43
CA ASP A 44 6.85 -9.69 5.44
C ASP A 44 8.35 -9.84 5.19
N ALA A 45 8.73 -10.15 3.94
CA ALA A 45 10.14 -10.29 3.56
C ALA A 45 10.93 -8.99 3.78
N VAL A 46 10.35 -7.84 3.39
CA VAL A 46 10.97 -6.52 3.61
C VAL A 46 11.08 -6.21 5.10
N THR A 47 10.02 -6.44 5.87
CA THR A 47 10.02 -6.20 7.32
C THR A 47 11.06 -7.06 8.03
N ASP A 48 11.22 -8.32 7.62
CA ASP A 48 12.22 -9.21 8.19
C ASP A 48 13.65 -8.75 7.92
N GLU A 49 13.93 -8.21 6.74
CA GLU A 49 15.24 -7.59 6.45
C GLU A 49 15.46 -6.33 7.27
N VAL A 50 14.46 -5.45 7.37
CA VAL A 50 14.57 -4.22 8.17
C VAL A 50 14.84 -4.55 9.63
N ARG A 51 14.17 -5.56 10.21
CA ARG A 51 14.41 -6.01 11.60
C ARG A 51 15.86 -6.47 11.84
N ARG A 52 16.51 -7.05 10.82
CA ARG A 52 17.92 -7.49 10.92
C ARG A 52 18.91 -6.33 10.96
N LEU A 53 18.55 -5.16 10.42
CA LEU A 53 19.44 -4.00 10.38
C LEU A 53 19.53 -3.25 11.73
N GLY A 54 18.58 -3.48 12.63
CA GLY A 54 18.62 -2.95 13.99
C GLY A 54 17.26 -2.52 14.51
N PRO A 55 17.18 -2.10 15.78
CA PRO A 55 15.94 -1.61 16.35
C PRO A 55 15.63 -0.21 15.82
N PHE A 56 14.58 -0.09 15.01
CA PHE A 56 14.02 1.19 14.58
C PHE A 56 12.80 1.53 15.45
N GLY A 57 12.82 2.68 16.12
CA GLY A 57 11.67 3.18 16.88
C GLY A 57 10.61 3.86 16.01
N THR A 58 10.99 4.27 14.80
CA THR A 58 10.11 4.90 13.81
C THR A 58 10.49 4.44 12.39
N GLY A 59 9.51 4.47 11.49
CA GLY A 59 9.69 4.14 10.08
C GLY A 59 8.91 5.09 9.19
N LEU A 60 9.34 5.22 7.93
CA LEU A 60 8.67 6.02 6.90
C LEU A 60 8.36 5.13 5.70
N ASP A 61 7.08 5.00 5.37
CA ASP A 61 6.62 4.36 4.12
C ASP A 61 6.31 5.46 3.10
N VAL A 62 7.16 5.56 2.05
CA VAL A 62 7.06 6.60 1.02
C VAL A 62 6.24 6.05 -0.15
N CYS A 63 5.32 6.87 -0.67
CA CYS A 63 4.37 6.43 -1.71
C CYS A 63 3.53 5.22 -1.25
N CYS A 64 3.08 5.26 0.00
CA CYS A 64 2.47 4.13 0.72
C CYS A 64 1.17 3.58 0.09
N GLY A 65 0.58 4.27 -0.90
CA GLY A 65 -0.60 3.81 -1.62
C GLY A 65 -1.76 3.56 -0.66
N THR A 66 -2.23 2.31 -0.57
CA THR A 66 -3.31 1.93 0.38
C THR A 66 -2.82 1.81 1.83
N GLY A 67 -1.56 2.11 2.12
CA GLY A 67 -0.98 2.05 3.45
C GLY A 67 -0.61 0.64 3.92
N ALA A 68 -0.53 -0.33 3.00
CA ALA A 68 -0.28 -1.73 3.31
C ALA A 68 1.02 -1.97 4.13
N GLY A 69 2.05 -1.12 3.95
CA GLY A 69 3.32 -1.22 4.66
C GLY A 69 3.30 -0.75 6.11
N VAL A 70 2.28 0.01 6.54
CA VAL A 70 2.24 0.62 7.88
C VAL A 70 2.14 -0.43 8.99
N GLY A 71 1.40 -1.51 8.76
CA GLY A 71 1.22 -2.61 9.72
C GLY A 71 2.48 -3.43 10.02
N GLY A 72 3.54 -3.28 9.20
CA GLY A 72 4.83 -3.95 9.38
C GLY A 72 5.78 -3.22 10.33
N THR A 73 5.49 -1.96 10.67
CA THR A 73 6.31 -1.20 11.62
C THR A 73 6.13 -1.81 13.01
N PRO A 74 7.20 -2.25 13.71
CA PRO A 74 7.03 -2.73 15.06
C PRO A 74 6.37 -1.63 15.90
N ALA A 75 5.24 -1.95 16.54
CA ALA A 75 4.66 -1.07 17.54
C ALA A 75 5.79 -0.67 18.50
N ALA A 76 5.92 0.63 18.76
CA ALA A 76 6.91 1.14 19.70
C ALA A 76 6.82 0.31 20.97
N VAL A 77 7.89 -0.43 21.29
CA VAL A 77 8.01 -1.09 22.59
C VAL A 77 8.03 0.05 23.61
N PRO A 78 7.11 0.04 24.60
CA PRO A 78 7.03 1.10 25.61
C PRO A 78 8.33 1.23 26.41
#